data_AF-A0A940L428-F1
#
_entry.id   AF-A0A940L428-F1
#
_cell.length_a   1.000
_cell.length_b   1.000
_cell.length_c   1.000
_cell.angle_alpha   90.00
_cell.angle_beta   90.00
_cell.angle_gamma   90.00
#
_symmetry.space_group_name_H-M   'P 1'
#
loop_
_entity.id
_entity.type
_entity.pdbx_description
1 polymer ?
#
loop_
_entity_poly.entity_id
_entity_poly.type
_entity_poly.pdbx_seq_one_letter_code
_entity_poly.pdbx_strand_id
1 'polypeptide(L)'
;MKKPLNLVLTIALSFAAVTTMAPHVSFAASSSDSQTGIKGIQLDANTVVPELVALGIQPQVYKIMPPRLQEQDYPEDQYVLQITLGTLTVDQFTKLKSMYGANSFVQYNAQKNYNLIDFLPRAIQATVNTTFTQTGISGLPLGDVETTDEIHGEIWPFQKNGVSFFTNCWGTTIEVLRSLRSQDIVTPYTLAWPARWTADEYFKDDKYSSKVKESAIRFGDVLVVSQKSDDATMLQHTAFIVNKSIVFEKTDTMDNDPYRLSLRADVISKYKKFFSGEEAFSYRRFSSDKEILPTEVALNPNQYFTPEALKILRETLPEIPFNNLSAGCETGLGGGCDPTITEIHVINVITNPQTGRGVLSGDPNVLKHFRPL
;
A
#
# COMPACT_ATOMS: atom_id res chain seq x y z
N MET A 1 -34.64 68.14 10.37
CA MET A 1 -35.05 67.00 9.52
C MET A 1 -34.71 65.72 10.25
N LYS A 2 -35.73 64.97 10.68
CA LYS A 2 -35.64 63.75 11.50
C LYS A 2 -35.29 62.55 10.60
N LYS A 3 -34.24 61.81 10.92
CA LYS A 3 -33.95 60.48 10.33
C LYS A 3 -34.50 59.39 11.27
N PRO A 4 -35.17 58.36 10.75
CA PRO A 4 -35.77 57.31 11.58
C PRO A 4 -34.75 56.23 11.96
N LEU A 5 -34.97 55.68 13.16
CA LEU A 5 -34.48 54.39 13.63
C LEU A 5 -34.82 53.29 12.64
N ASN A 6 -33.89 52.37 12.39
CA ASN A 6 -34.24 51.02 11.93
C ASN A 6 -33.65 49.96 12.87
N LEU A 7 -34.59 49.13 13.26
CA LEU A 7 -34.64 48.03 14.20
C LEU A 7 -33.62 46.93 13.87
N VAL A 8 -32.84 46.51 14.87
CA VAL A 8 -32.02 45.30 14.83
C VAL A 8 -32.93 44.11 15.09
N LEU A 9 -33.04 43.20 14.11
CA LEU A 9 -33.75 41.93 14.24
C LEU A 9 -32.72 40.81 14.35
N THR A 10 -32.53 40.31 15.58
CA THR A 10 -31.71 39.13 15.88
C THR A 10 -32.52 37.88 15.58
N ILE A 11 -32.18 37.15 14.52
CA ILE A 11 -32.73 35.82 14.23
C ILE A 11 -31.80 34.79 14.88
N ALA A 12 -32.31 34.15 15.95
CA ALA A 12 -31.73 32.95 16.52
C ALA A 12 -32.04 31.75 15.61
N LEU A 13 -31.01 31.18 14.99
CA LEU A 13 -31.09 29.89 14.30
C LEU A 13 -30.48 28.83 15.20
N SER A 14 -31.37 28.08 15.83
CA SER A 14 -31.11 26.84 16.56
C SER A 14 -30.67 25.75 15.57
N PHE A 15 -29.38 25.43 15.55
CA PHE A 15 -28.89 24.20 14.93
C PHE A 15 -29.14 23.04 15.90
N ALA A 16 -30.13 22.20 15.57
CA ALA A 16 -30.23 20.87 16.12
C ALA A 16 -29.09 20.03 15.55
N ALA A 17 -28.08 19.75 16.36
CA ALA A 17 -27.05 18.77 16.05
C ALA A 17 -27.69 17.38 16.04
N VAL A 18 -27.87 16.80 14.85
CA VAL A 18 -28.13 15.36 14.71
C VAL A 18 -26.79 14.67 14.92
N THR A 19 -26.49 14.31 16.16
CA THR A 19 -25.40 13.38 16.50
C THR A 19 -25.80 11.98 16.01
N THR A 20 -25.31 11.60 14.83
CA THR A 20 -25.27 10.19 14.44
C THR A 20 -24.21 9.51 15.30
N MET A 21 -24.64 8.84 16.36
CA MET A 21 -23.76 7.99 17.16
C MET A 21 -23.29 6.83 16.29
N ALA A 22 -21.99 6.76 16.03
CA ALA A 22 -21.36 5.52 15.59
C ALA A 22 -21.51 4.50 16.74
N PRO A 23 -21.92 3.25 16.49
CA PRO A 23 -22.03 2.26 17.54
C PRO A 23 -20.64 1.94 18.08
N HIS A 24 -20.40 2.31 19.35
CA HIS A 24 -19.33 1.73 20.15
C HIS A 24 -19.64 0.25 20.37
N VAL A 25 -18.97 -0.61 19.61
CA VAL A 25 -19.03 -2.06 19.85
C VAL A 25 -17.97 -2.40 20.89
N SER A 26 -18.42 -2.75 22.09
CA SER A 26 -17.61 -3.35 23.15
C SER A 26 -17.50 -4.85 22.85
N PHE A 27 -16.28 -5.37 22.69
CA PHE A 27 -16.04 -6.78 22.37
C PHE A 27 -15.53 -7.54 23.59
N ALA A 28 -16.38 -8.43 24.12
CA ALA A 28 -15.95 -9.50 25.00
C ALA A 28 -15.27 -10.58 24.15
N ALA A 29 -14.01 -10.90 24.45
CA ALA A 29 -13.29 -12.00 23.82
C ALA A 29 -13.89 -13.34 24.28
N SER A 30 -14.38 -14.17 23.36
CA SER A 30 -14.76 -15.56 23.66
C SER A 30 -14.19 -16.57 22.68
N SER A 31 -13.58 -17.59 23.29
CA SER A 31 -13.26 -18.95 22.87
C SER A 31 -12.45 -19.20 21.59
N SER A 32 -11.28 -19.76 21.88
CA SER A 32 -10.33 -20.48 21.04
C SER A 32 -10.97 -21.55 20.17
N ASP A 33 -10.62 -21.54 18.88
CA ASP A 33 -10.66 -22.74 18.05
C ASP A 33 -9.22 -23.10 17.64
N SER A 34 -8.82 -24.28 18.10
CA SER A 34 -7.44 -24.75 18.15
C SER A 34 -7.11 -25.56 16.89
N GLN A 35 -6.43 -24.93 15.92
CA GLN A 35 -5.52 -25.66 15.02
C GLN A 35 -4.20 -24.91 14.73
N THR A 36 -4.08 -23.63 15.06
CA THR A 36 -2.82 -22.87 14.86
C THR A 36 -2.27 -22.23 16.14
N GLY A 37 -3.00 -22.27 17.26
CA GLY A 37 -2.60 -21.60 18.50
C GLY A 37 -2.59 -20.06 18.43
N ILE A 38 -2.94 -19.47 17.28
CA ILE A 38 -2.96 -18.03 17.11
C ILE A 38 -4.32 -17.49 17.56
N LYS A 39 -4.31 -16.67 18.62
CA LYS A 39 -5.51 -15.96 19.11
C LYS A 39 -5.94 -14.93 18.06
N GLY A 40 -7.09 -15.13 17.43
CA GLY A 40 -7.71 -14.16 16.52
C GLY A 40 -9.11 -13.78 17.00
N ILE A 41 -9.56 -12.58 16.63
CA ILE A 41 -10.94 -12.13 16.86
C ILE A 41 -11.76 -12.54 15.63
N GLN A 42 -12.77 -13.38 15.81
CA GLN A 42 -13.70 -13.72 14.74
C GLN A 42 -14.60 -12.53 14.44
N LEU A 43 -14.72 -12.17 13.16
CA LEU A 43 -15.56 -11.08 12.69
C LEU A 43 -16.81 -11.64 11.99
N ASP A 44 -17.90 -10.89 12.01
CA ASP A 44 -19.12 -11.25 11.29
C ASP A 44 -18.91 -11.18 9.77
N ALA A 45 -19.02 -12.34 9.12
CA ALA A 45 -18.92 -12.50 7.68
C ALA A 45 -19.96 -11.66 6.91
N ASN A 46 -21.17 -11.47 7.44
CA ASN A 46 -22.21 -10.67 6.78
C ASN A 46 -21.83 -9.19 6.70
N THR A 47 -20.95 -8.73 7.59
CA THR A 47 -20.45 -7.36 7.61
C THR A 47 -19.19 -7.19 6.76
N VAL A 48 -18.25 -8.14 6.82
CA VAL A 48 -16.93 -7.99 6.18
C VAL A 48 -16.93 -8.47 4.72
N VAL A 49 -17.69 -9.52 4.40
CA VAL A 49 -17.72 -10.17 3.08
C VAL A 49 -19.15 -10.56 2.67
N PRO A 50 -20.13 -9.64 2.72
CA PRO A 50 -21.53 -9.93 2.41
C PRO A 50 -21.74 -10.57 1.04
N GLU A 51 -20.91 -10.22 0.06
CA GLU A 51 -20.97 -10.78 -1.29
C GLU A 51 -20.61 -12.26 -1.34
N LEU A 52 -19.75 -12.74 -0.45
CA LEU A 52 -19.39 -14.16 -0.36
C LEU A 52 -20.53 -14.95 0.29
N VAL A 53 -21.15 -14.40 1.33
CA VAL A 53 -22.33 -14.99 1.98
C VAL A 53 -23.50 -15.09 0.99
N ALA A 54 -23.71 -14.06 0.17
CA ALA A 54 -24.74 -14.06 -0.88
C ALA A 54 -24.53 -15.16 -1.95
N LEU A 55 -23.30 -15.68 -2.10
CA LEU A 55 -22.99 -16.84 -2.95
C LEU A 55 -23.23 -18.20 -2.24
N GLY A 56 -23.79 -18.18 -1.03
CA GLY A 56 -23.99 -19.37 -0.20
C GLY A 56 -22.70 -19.92 0.41
N ILE A 57 -21.62 -19.13 0.41
CA ILE A 57 -20.36 -19.50 1.08
C ILE A 57 -20.51 -19.16 2.56
N GLN A 58 -19.89 -19.96 3.43
CA GLN A 58 -19.85 -19.73 4.88
C GLN A 58 -18.44 -19.29 5.31
N PRO A 59 -17.98 -18.10 4.91
CA PRO A 59 -16.60 -17.69 5.15
C PRO A 59 -16.36 -17.47 6.65
N GLN A 60 -15.17 -17.84 7.09
CA GLN A 60 -14.67 -17.53 8.43
C GLN A 60 -13.67 -16.39 8.32
N VAL A 61 -13.95 -15.28 8.99
CA VAL A 61 -13.14 -14.06 8.95
C VAL A 61 -12.50 -13.87 10.33
N TYR A 62 -11.17 -13.84 10.38
CA TYR A 62 -10.42 -13.63 11.60
C TYR A 62 -9.49 -12.42 11.48
N LYS A 63 -9.54 -11.57 12.49
CA LYS A 63 -8.53 -10.54 12.77
C LYS A 63 -7.45 -11.16 13.66
N ILE A 64 -6.30 -11.45 13.07
CA ILE A 64 -5.19 -12.17 13.71
C ILE A 64 -4.12 -11.16 14.10
N MET A 65 -3.56 -11.25 15.31
CA MET A 65 -2.49 -10.37 15.79
C MET A 65 -1.17 -11.16 15.95
N PRO A 66 -0.39 -11.34 14.87
CA PRO A 66 0.92 -11.99 14.94
C PRO A 66 1.83 -11.30 15.97
N PRO A 67 2.65 -12.03 16.73
CA PRO A 67 3.55 -11.44 17.73
C PRO A 67 4.42 -10.30 17.17
N ARG A 68 4.94 -10.44 15.95
CA ARG A 68 5.78 -9.43 15.28
C ARG A 68 5.06 -8.10 15.03
N LEU A 69 3.73 -8.11 14.99
CA LEU A 69 2.95 -6.90 14.73
C LEU A 69 2.50 -6.21 16.02
N GLN A 70 2.63 -6.84 17.20
CA GLN A 70 2.12 -6.26 18.45
C GLN A 70 2.88 -5.01 18.90
N GLU A 71 4.08 -4.80 18.39
CA GLU A 71 4.94 -3.65 18.68
C GLU A 71 4.71 -2.47 17.72
N GLN A 72 3.77 -2.59 16.78
CA GLN A 72 3.44 -1.48 15.88
C GLN A 72 2.80 -0.32 16.66
N ASP A 73 3.17 0.91 16.29
CA ASP A 73 2.73 2.14 16.96
C ASP A 73 1.21 2.32 16.91
N TYR A 74 0.57 1.87 15.83
CA TYR A 74 -0.86 1.99 15.62
C TYR A 74 -1.56 0.65 15.82
N PRO A 75 -2.59 0.56 16.69
CA PRO A 75 -3.39 -0.66 16.86
C PRO A 75 -4.00 -1.16 15.55
N GLU A 76 -4.31 -0.25 14.63
CA GLU A 76 -4.77 -0.59 13.29
C GLU A 76 -3.74 -1.39 12.48
N ASP A 77 -2.44 -1.31 12.79
CA ASP A 77 -1.34 -2.00 12.10
C ASP A 77 -0.92 -3.33 12.76
N GLN A 78 -1.46 -3.63 13.95
CA GLN A 78 -1.07 -4.78 14.77
C GLN A 78 -1.67 -6.13 14.32
N TYR A 79 -2.30 -6.19 13.14
CA TYR A 79 -3.09 -7.36 12.73
C TYR A 79 -3.04 -7.65 11.24
N VAL A 80 -3.48 -8.85 10.86
CA VAL A 80 -3.83 -9.24 9.48
C VAL A 80 -5.21 -9.91 9.44
N LEU A 81 -5.91 -9.79 8.32
CA LEU A 81 -7.14 -10.55 8.09
C LEU A 81 -6.84 -11.90 7.45
N GLN A 82 -7.35 -12.97 8.06
CA GLN A 82 -7.43 -14.30 7.46
C GLN A 82 -8.89 -14.62 7.13
N ILE A 83 -9.15 -14.96 5.87
CA ILE A 83 -10.50 -15.25 5.37
C ILE A 83 -10.50 -16.63 4.72
N THR A 84 -11.02 -17.60 5.46
CA THR A 84 -11.16 -18.99 5.02
C THR A 84 -12.54 -19.17 4.41
N LEU A 85 -12.62 -19.79 3.23
CA LEU A 85 -13.87 -20.02 2.51
C LEU A 85 -14.39 -21.46 2.66
N GLY A 86 -13.53 -22.39 3.08
CA GLY A 86 -13.84 -23.82 3.13
C GLY A 86 -13.80 -24.47 1.75
N THR A 87 -14.47 -25.62 1.60
CA THR A 87 -14.66 -26.25 0.29
C THR A 87 -15.68 -25.48 -0.53
N LEU A 88 -15.53 -25.50 -1.85
CA LEU A 88 -16.39 -24.76 -2.77
C LEU A 88 -17.02 -25.70 -3.80
N THR A 89 -18.23 -25.37 -4.23
CA THR A 89 -18.82 -25.92 -5.46
C THR A 89 -18.11 -25.31 -6.69
N VAL A 90 -18.22 -25.98 -7.85
CA VAL A 90 -17.70 -25.46 -9.13
C VAL A 90 -18.27 -24.07 -9.43
N ASP A 91 -19.57 -23.88 -9.20
CA ASP A 91 -20.26 -22.61 -9.45
C ASP A 91 -19.77 -21.49 -8.54
N GLN A 92 -19.59 -21.77 -7.24
CA GLN A 92 -19.01 -20.80 -6.30
C GLN A 92 -17.58 -20.42 -6.70
N PHE A 93 -16.75 -21.41 -7.01
CA PHE A 93 -15.37 -21.18 -7.45
C PHE A 93 -15.31 -20.30 -8.70
N THR A 94 -16.13 -20.60 -9.70
CA THR A 94 -16.18 -19.86 -10.97
C THR A 94 -16.65 -18.42 -10.76
N LYS A 95 -17.69 -18.21 -9.94
CA LYS A 95 -18.19 -16.87 -9.61
C LYS A 95 -17.16 -16.04 -8.85
N LEU A 96 -16.46 -16.63 -7.87
CA LEU A 96 -15.38 -15.95 -7.16
C LEU A 96 -14.22 -15.58 -8.07
N LYS A 97 -13.78 -16.53 -8.91
CA LYS A 97 -12.72 -16.26 -9.89
C LYS A 97 -13.08 -15.09 -10.80
N SER A 98 -14.33 -15.03 -11.27
CA SER A 98 -14.83 -13.90 -12.06
C SER A 98 -14.89 -12.58 -11.27
N MET A 99 -15.30 -12.64 -10.00
CA MET A 99 -15.44 -11.45 -9.14
C MET A 99 -14.11 -10.73 -8.93
N TYR A 100 -13.02 -11.50 -8.79
CA TYR A 100 -11.66 -10.98 -8.57
C TYR A 100 -10.83 -10.90 -9.88
N GLY A 101 -11.51 -10.75 -11.02
CA GLY A 101 -10.88 -10.44 -12.31
C GLY A 101 -10.16 -11.60 -13.00
N ALA A 102 -10.35 -12.84 -12.55
CA ALA A 102 -9.78 -14.07 -13.12
C ALA A 102 -8.23 -14.13 -13.17
N ASN A 103 -7.54 -13.29 -12.40
CA ASN A 103 -6.07 -13.20 -12.39
C ASN A 103 -5.37 -14.30 -11.56
N SER A 104 -6.14 -15.18 -10.91
CA SER A 104 -5.61 -16.32 -10.16
C SER A 104 -5.52 -17.58 -11.04
N PHE A 105 -4.40 -18.30 -10.89
CA PHE A 105 -4.11 -19.56 -11.57
C PHE A 105 -4.42 -20.79 -10.71
N VAL A 106 -4.93 -20.57 -9.49
CA VAL A 106 -5.43 -21.65 -8.63
C VAL A 106 -6.52 -22.41 -9.38
N GLN A 107 -6.45 -23.74 -9.36
CA GLN A 107 -7.41 -24.63 -10.02
C GLN A 107 -8.53 -25.05 -9.06
N TYR A 108 -9.66 -25.42 -9.63
CA TYR A 108 -10.75 -26.01 -8.88
C TYR A 108 -10.38 -27.41 -8.37
N ASN A 109 -10.73 -27.70 -7.12
CA ASN A 109 -10.59 -28.98 -6.44
C ASN A 109 -11.67 -29.03 -5.34
N ALA A 110 -12.59 -29.99 -5.45
CA ALA A 110 -13.74 -30.10 -4.55
C ALA A 110 -13.37 -30.41 -3.09
N GLN A 111 -12.18 -30.96 -2.85
CA GLN A 111 -11.68 -31.33 -1.54
C GLN A 111 -10.75 -30.27 -0.93
N LYS A 112 -10.37 -29.24 -1.70
CA LYS A 112 -9.50 -28.17 -1.21
C LYS A 112 -10.29 -27.21 -0.30
N ASN A 113 -9.71 -26.87 0.84
CA ASN A 113 -10.12 -25.72 1.62
C ASN A 113 -9.51 -24.44 1.03
N TYR A 114 -10.37 -23.58 0.50
CA TYR A 114 -9.98 -22.33 -0.13
C TYR A 114 -9.89 -21.18 0.88
N ASN A 115 -9.05 -20.20 0.56
CA ASN A 115 -8.96 -18.91 1.23
C ASN A 115 -9.27 -17.80 0.23
N LEU A 116 -9.68 -16.62 0.69
CA LEU A 116 -9.89 -15.48 -0.21
C LEU A 116 -8.64 -15.17 -1.06
N ILE A 117 -7.46 -15.28 -0.46
CA ILE A 117 -6.16 -15.07 -1.12
C ILE A 117 -6.02 -15.95 -2.38
N ASP A 118 -6.59 -17.16 -2.41
CA ASP A 118 -6.55 -18.04 -3.60
C ASP A 118 -7.19 -17.40 -4.86
N PHE A 119 -7.98 -16.33 -4.72
CA PHE A 119 -8.66 -15.66 -5.82
C PHE A 119 -8.08 -14.27 -6.14
N LEU A 120 -7.20 -13.74 -5.30
CA LEU A 120 -6.59 -12.42 -5.47
C LEU A 120 -5.47 -12.43 -6.54
N PRO A 121 -5.02 -11.26 -7.02
CA PRO A 121 -3.91 -11.16 -7.97
C PRO A 121 -2.65 -11.85 -7.45
N ARG A 122 -1.87 -12.45 -8.35
CA ARG A 122 -0.65 -13.19 -7.99
C ARG A 122 0.36 -12.37 -7.20
N ALA A 123 0.49 -11.07 -7.49
CA ALA A 123 1.35 -10.18 -6.72
C ALA A 123 0.90 -10.11 -5.26
N ILE A 124 -0.40 -9.94 -4.99
CA ILE A 124 -0.97 -9.98 -3.64
C ILE A 124 -0.73 -11.35 -3.00
N GLN A 125 -0.99 -12.45 -3.73
CA GLN A 125 -0.75 -13.81 -3.23
C GLN A 125 0.69 -14.04 -2.80
N ALA A 126 1.65 -13.47 -3.54
CA ALA A 126 3.07 -13.65 -3.33
C ALA A 126 3.61 -12.86 -2.12
N THR A 127 2.99 -11.72 -1.80
CA THR A 127 3.48 -10.80 -0.76
C THR A 127 2.64 -10.81 0.52
N VAL A 128 1.35 -11.15 0.47
CA VAL A 128 0.45 -11.07 1.63
C VAL A 128 0.94 -11.91 2.82
N ASN A 129 0.76 -11.38 4.03
CA ASN A 129 1.23 -11.93 5.30
C ASN A 129 2.76 -12.06 5.39
N THR A 130 3.46 -11.12 4.76
CA THR A 130 4.91 -10.96 4.91
C THR A 130 5.25 -9.55 5.37
N THR A 131 6.48 -9.36 5.78
CA THR A 131 7.13 -8.08 6.06
C THR A 131 8.34 -7.94 5.16
N PHE A 132 8.82 -6.71 4.98
CA PHE A 132 10.04 -6.45 4.22
C PHE A 132 11.08 -5.80 5.12
N THR A 133 12.19 -6.49 5.40
CA THR A 133 13.31 -5.91 6.13
C THR A 133 14.06 -4.93 5.21
N GLN A 134 14.12 -3.67 5.59
CA GLN A 134 14.89 -2.66 4.90
C GLN A 134 16.39 -2.91 5.08
N THR A 135 17.19 -2.48 4.11
CA THR A 135 18.63 -2.36 4.27
C THR A 135 19.10 -1.06 3.66
N GLY A 136 20.24 -0.55 4.08
CA GLY A 136 20.83 0.61 3.47
C GLY A 136 22.20 0.90 4.05
N ILE A 137 22.91 1.78 3.36
CA ILE A 137 24.11 2.41 3.89
C ILE A 137 23.65 3.72 4.50
N SER A 138 23.77 3.83 5.82
CA SER A 138 23.50 5.09 6.54
C SER A 138 24.46 6.19 6.06
N GLY A 139 23.98 7.43 6.10
CA GLY A 139 24.65 8.64 5.59
C GLY A 139 26.18 8.63 5.62
N LEU A 140 26.79 9.07 4.51
CA LEU A 140 28.23 8.94 4.33
C LEU A 140 29.02 9.84 5.28
N PRO A 141 30.05 9.31 5.98
CA PRO A 141 31.12 10.12 6.52
C PRO A 141 32.09 10.47 5.37
N LEU A 142 31.58 11.08 4.31
CA LEU A 142 32.41 11.88 3.42
C LEU A 142 32.87 13.03 4.31
N GLY A 143 34.08 12.94 4.87
CA GLY A 143 34.68 13.97 5.73
C GLY A 143 34.84 15.30 4.97
N ASP A 144 35.81 16.13 5.36
CA ASP A 144 36.14 17.38 4.65
C ASP A 144 36.72 17.10 3.24
N VAL A 145 35.97 16.43 2.36
CA VAL A 145 36.29 16.31 0.94
C VAL A 145 36.10 17.72 0.39
N GLU A 146 37.21 18.43 0.21
CA GLU A 146 37.22 19.73 -0.47
C GLU A 146 36.58 19.56 -1.85
N THR A 147 35.35 20.03 -1.97
CA THR A 147 34.54 19.94 -3.17
C THR A 147 34.00 21.32 -3.47
N THR A 148 33.67 21.56 -4.74
CA THR A 148 32.92 22.77 -5.11
C THR A 148 31.50 22.67 -4.55
N ASP A 149 30.82 23.81 -4.36
CA ASP A 149 29.42 23.82 -3.91
C ASP A 149 28.50 22.98 -4.82
N GLU A 150 28.80 22.93 -6.12
CA GLU A 150 28.09 22.11 -7.11
C GLU A 150 28.25 20.62 -6.81
N ILE A 151 29.49 20.13 -6.66
CA ILE A 151 29.75 18.73 -6.32
C ILE A 151 29.12 18.42 -4.96
N HIS A 152 29.30 19.30 -3.96
CA HIS A 152 28.72 19.12 -2.64
C HIS A 152 27.20 18.92 -2.69
N GLY A 153 26.49 19.72 -3.50
CA GLY A 153 25.05 19.57 -3.71
C GLY A 153 24.65 18.21 -4.30
N GLU A 154 25.47 17.63 -5.18
CA GLU A 154 25.22 16.32 -5.80
C GLU A 154 25.46 15.12 -4.85
N ILE A 155 26.47 15.21 -3.99
CA ILE A 155 26.78 14.17 -2.98
C ILE A 155 25.96 14.31 -1.70
N TRP A 156 25.43 15.51 -1.41
CA TRP A 156 24.68 15.80 -0.19
C TRP A 156 23.57 14.80 0.13
N PRO A 157 22.73 14.35 -0.82
CA PRO A 157 21.70 13.33 -0.55
C PRO A 157 22.27 12.03 0.04
N PHE A 158 23.43 11.60 -0.46
CA PHE A 158 24.12 10.41 0.01
C PHE A 158 24.76 10.64 1.39
N GLN A 159 25.30 11.83 1.64
CA GLN A 159 25.83 12.20 2.97
C GLN A 159 24.74 12.23 4.03
N LYS A 160 23.62 12.87 3.72
CA LYS A 160 22.54 13.09 4.67
C LYS A 160 21.74 11.82 4.94
N ASN A 161 21.28 11.16 3.87
CA ASN A 161 20.29 10.09 3.94
C ASN A 161 20.84 8.72 3.50
N GLY A 162 22.03 8.69 2.90
CA GLY A 162 22.62 7.45 2.42
C GLY A 162 21.91 6.88 1.20
N VAL A 163 22.05 5.56 1.03
CA VAL A 163 21.35 4.80 -0.01
C VAL A 163 20.59 3.68 0.68
N SER A 164 19.29 3.57 0.39
CA SER A 164 18.42 2.63 1.08
C SER A 164 17.68 1.71 0.11
N PHE A 165 17.28 0.54 0.60
CA PHE A 165 16.50 -0.45 -0.10
C PHE A 165 15.28 -0.79 0.75
N PHE A 166 14.13 -0.27 0.35
CA PHE A 166 12.87 -0.51 1.03
C PHE A 166 11.69 -0.41 0.06
N THR A 167 10.53 -0.78 0.58
CA THR A 167 9.25 -0.78 -0.14
C THR A 167 8.21 -0.03 0.69
N ASN A 168 7.15 0.45 0.06
CA ASN A 168 6.13 1.23 0.76
C ASN A 168 4.73 0.97 0.19
N CYS A 169 3.73 1.67 0.73
CA CYS A 169 2.33 1.48 0.37
C CYS A 169 2.02 1.77 -1.11
N TRP A 170 2.52 2.87 -1.67
CA TRP A 170 2.22 3.26 -3.06
C TRP A 170 3.03 2.52 -4.11
N GLY A 171 4.31 2.21 -3.86
CA GLY A 171 5.08 1.32 -4.71
C GLY A 171 4.42 -0.07 -4.79
N THR A 172 3.99 -0.61 -3.65
CA THR A 172 3.23 -1.87 -3.58
C THR A 172 1.94 -1.80 -4.40
N THR A 173 1.18 -0.72 -4.27
CA THR A 173 -0.08 -0.54 -5.00
C THR A 173 0.15 -0.43 -6.51
N ILE A 174 1.16 0.33 -6.94
CA ILE A 174 1.55 0.45 -8.35
C ILE A 174 1.88 -0.92 -8.93
N GLU A 175 2.70 -1.73 -8.26
CA GLU A 175 3.10 -3.03 -8.78
C GLU A 175 1.94 -4.04 -8.81
N VAL A 176 1.03 -3.99 -7.83
CA VAL A 176 -0.22 -4.78 -7.91
C VAL A 176 -1.04 -4.36 -9.14
N LEU A 177 -1.24 -3.06 -9.38
CA LEU A 177 -1.98 -2.56 -10.54
C LEU A 177 -1.34 -2.95 -11.86
N ARG A 178 0.00 -2.89 -11.95
CA ARG A 178 0.73 -3.34 -13.15
C ARG A 178 0.58 -4.84 -13.36
N SER A 179 0.62 -5.62 -12.28
CA SER A 179 0.44 -7.07 -12.35
C SER A 179 -0.95 -7.49 -12.84
N LEU A 180 -2.00 -6.71 -12.56
CA LEU A 180 -3.35 -6.95 -13.07
C LEU A 180 -3.46 -6.86 -14.59
N ARG A 181 -2.55 -6.11 -15.23
CA ARG A 181 -2.54 -5.92 -16.68
C ARG A 181 -1.69 -6.97 -17.40
N SER A 182 -0.87 -7.69 -16.66
CA SER A 182 -0.03 -8.77 -17.19
C SER A 182 -0.81 -10.08 -17.24
N GLN A 183 -0.84 -10.71 -18.41
CA GLN A 183 -1.31 -12.09 -18.58
C GLN A 183 -0.15 -13.10 -18.54
N ASP A 184 1.09 -12.63 -18.38
CA ASP A 184 2.28 -13.45 -18.48
C ASP A 184 2.46 -14.33 -17.25
N ILE A 185 2.91 -15.57 -17.46
CA ILE A 185 3.18 -16.52 -16.36
C ILE A 185 4.26 -15.97 -15.41
N VAL A 186 5.17 -15.15 -15.93
CA VAL A 186 6.19 -14.43 -15.18
C VAL A 186 5.89 -12.94 -15.30
N THR A 187 5.63 -12.27 -14.18
CA THR A 187 5.36 -10.83 -14.16
C THR A 187 6.43 -10.12 -13.34
N PRO A 188 7.15 -9.13 -13.91
CA PRO A 188 8.07 -8.32 -13.14
C PRO A 188 7.38 -7.64 -11.95
N TYR A 189 8.09 -7.54 -10.83
CA TYR A 189 7.65 -6.88 -9.62
C TYR A 189 8.81 -6.04 -9.08
N THR A 190 8.66 -4.73 -9.18
CA THR A 190 9.67 -3.71 -8.90
C THR A 190 9.62 -3.32 -7.43
N LEU A 191 10.68 -3.62 -6.70
CA LEU A 191 10.90 -3.17 -5.34
C LEU A 191 11.64 -1.84 -5.42
N ALA A 192 10.89 -0.75 -5.31
CA ALA A 192 11.42 0.60 -5.32
C ALA A 192 10.54 1.51 -4.46
N TRP A 193 11.06 2.69 -4.18
CA TRP A 193 10.29 3.79 -3.62
C TRP A 193 10.09 4.88 -4.69
N PRO A 194 8.98 4.85 -5.45
CA PRO A 194 8.68 5.95 -6.35
C PRO A 194 8.57 7.24 -5.54
N ALA A 195 9.16 8.33 -6.04
CA ALA A 195 9.06 9.63 -5.40
C ALA A 195 7.59 9.98 -5.13
N ARG A 196 7.29 10.55 -3.96
CA ARG A 196 5.91 10.79 -3.53
C ARG A 196 5.10 11.61 -4.55
N TRP A 197 5.69 12.67 -5.10
CA TRP A 197 5.04 13.54 -6.10
C TRP A 197 4.72 12.78 -7.38
N THR A 198 5.68 12.00 -7.89
CA THR A 198 5.49 11.13 -9.06
C THR A 198 4.38 10.11 -8.83
N ALA A 199 4.37 9.48 -7.65
CA ALA A 199 3.29 8.56 -7.29
C ALA A 199 1.94 9.29 -7.20
N ASP A 200 1.89 10.47 -6.56
CA ASP A 200 0.67 11.27 -6.45
C ASP A 200 0.10 11.64 -7.82
N GLU A 201 0.95 12.04 -8.77
CA GLU A 201 0.58 12.28 -10.16
C GLU A 201 -0.01 11.03 -10.80
N TYR A 202 0.63 9.87 -10.67
CA TYR A 202 0.10 8.61 -11.20
C TYR A 202 -1.30 8.26 -10.66
N PHE A 203 -1.54 8.53 -9.37
CA PHE A 203 -2.83 8.26 -8.76
C PHE A 203 -3.91 9.30 -9.07
N LYS A 204 -3.55 10.57 -9.29
CA LYS A 204 -4.52 11.66 -9.47
C LYS A 204 -4.73 12.08 -10.93
N ASP A 205 -3.79 11.79 -11.81
CA ASP A 205 -3.91 12.09 -13.23
C ASP A 205 -4.98 11.19 -13.88
N ASP A 206 -5.91 11.84 -14.59
CA ASP A 206 -6.99 11.19 -15.30
C ASP A 206 -6.51 10.39 -16.54
N LYS A 207 -5.26 10.60 -16.94
CA LYS A 207 -4.54 9.77 -17.91
C LYS A 207 -4.41 8.30 -17.45
N TYR A 208 -4.11 8.08 -16.17
CA TYR A 208 -3.89 6.76 -15.60
C TYR A 208 -5.12 6.22 -14.86
N SER A 209 -5.94 7.10 -14.27
CA SER A 209 -7.04 6.68 -13.43
C SER A 209 -8.29 7.56 -13.57
N SER A 210 -9.31 7.31 -12.76
CA SER A 210 -10.53 8.12 -12.70
C SER A 210 -11.09 8.10 -11.29
N LYS A 211 -11.67 9.21 -10.83
CA LYS A 211 -12.28 9.31 -9.49
C LYS A 211 -13.56 8.46 -9.41
N VAL A 212 -13.70 7.71 -8.33
CA VAL A 212 -14.85 6.84 -8.05
C VAL A 212 -15.53 7.32 -6.76
N LYS A 213 -16.87 7.26 -6.75
CA LYS A 213 -17.65 7.48 -5.52
C LYS A 213 -17.50 6.29 -4.58
N GLU A 214 -17.44 6.51 -3.27
CA GLU A 214 -17.32 5.43 -2.29
C GLU A 214 -18.38 4.33 -2.46
N SER A 215 -19.63 4.72 -2.76
CA SER A 215 -20.72 3.75 -2.97
C SER A 215 -20.54 2.84 -4.20
N ALA A 216 -19.66 3.23 -5.13
CA ALA A 216 -19.39 2.56 -6.40
C ALA A 216 -18.02 1.86 -6.45
N ILE A 217 -17.31 1.77 -5.31
CA ILE A 217 -16.05 1.05 -5.21
C ILE A 217 -16.25 -0.44 -5.51
N ARG A 218 -15.26 -1.03 -6.18
CA ARG A 218 -15.20 -2.46 -6.50
C ARG A 218 -13.76 -2.96 -6.42
N PHE A 219 -13.59 -4.27 -6.51
CA PHE A 219 -12.28 -4.90 -6.65
C PHE A 219 -11.45 -4.22 -7.76
N GLY A 220 -10.18 -3.93 -7.46
CA GLY A 220 -9.28 -3.28 -8.42
C GLY A 220 -9.23 -1.76 -8.33
N ASP A 221 -10.17 -1.12 -7.61
CA ASP A 221 -10.04 0.29 -7.29
C ASP A 221 -8.94 0.51 -6.23
N VAL A 222 -8.53 1.76 -6.03
CA VAL A 222 -7.49 2.14 -5.06
C VAL A 222 -8.05 3.19 -4.11
N LEU A 223 -7.87 2.98 -2.82
CA LEU A 223 -7.98 4.02 -1.81
C LEU A 223 -6.69 4.85 -1.83
N VAL A 224 -6.82 6.16 -2.02
CA VAL A 224 -5.73 7.13 -1.95
C VAL A 224 -6.00 8.04 -0.77
N VAL A 225 -5.05 8.10 0.16
CA VAL A 225 -5.08 8.98 1.32
C VAL A 225 -4.13 10.14 1.06
N SER A 226 -4.63 11.36 1.22
CA SER A 226 -3.83 12.57 1.07
C SER A 226 -3.96 13.47 2.27
N GLN A 227 -2.87 14.18 2.59
CA GLN A 227 -2.88 15.30 3.52
C GLN A 227 -3.02 16.58 2.70
N LYS A 228 -3.98 17.42 3.06
CA LYS A 228 -4.10 18.76 2.49
C LYS A 228 -3.39 19.76 3.42
N SER A 229 -2.47 20.54 2.87
CA SER A 229 -1.94 21.77 3.45
C SER A 229 -2.49 22.97 2.66
N ASP A 230 -2.21 24.18 3.14
CA ASP A 230 -2.70 25.42 2.51
C ASP A 230 -2.23 25.54 1.04
N ASP A 231 -1.04 25.03 0.73
CA ASP A 231 -0.39 25.18 -0.58
C ASP A 231 -0.29 23.87 -1.39
N ALA A 232 -0.56 22.71 -0.80
CA ALA A 232 -0.38 21.42 -1.48
C ALA A 232 -1.31 20.31 -0.98
N THR A 233 -1.52 19.30 -1.82
CA THR A 233 -2.12 18.02 -1.39
C THR A 233 -1.09 16.92 -1.61
N MET A 234 -0.74 16.23 -0.53
CA MET A 234 0.39 15.30 -0.51
C MET A 234 -0.10 13.88 -0.31
N LEU A 235 0.40 12.93 -1.10
CA LEU A 235 0.11 11.50 -0.93
C LEU A 235 0.67 11.01 0.41
N GLN A 236 -0.17 10.35 1.20
CA GLN A 236 0.21 9.78 2.50
C GLN A 236 0.12 8.27 2.51
N HIS A 237 -0.86 7.72 1.80
CA HIS A 237 -1.06 6.27 1.74
C HIS A 237 -1.84 5.84 0.51
N THR A 238 -1.65 4.59 0.12
CA THR A 238 -2.53 3.93 -0.84
C THR A 238 -2.82 2.51 -0.41
N ALA A 239 -4.03 2.03 -0.71
CA ALA A 239 -4.40 0.64 -0.52
C ALA A 239 -5.25 0.13 -1.68
N PHE A 240 -5.02 -1.11 -2.08
CA PHE A 240 -5.73 -1.77 -3.16
C PHE A 240 -7.07 -2.33 -2.66
N ILE A 241 -8.19 -1.95 -3.28
CA ILE A 241 -9.53 -2.39 -2.87
C ILE A 241 -9.73 -3.85 -3.26
N VAL A 242 -9.93 -4.72 -2.27
CA VAL A 242 -10.32 -6.12 -2.47
C VAL A 242 -11.83 -6.24 -2.55
N ASN A 243 -12.55 -5.62 -1.61
CA ASN A 243 -14.00 -5.45 -1.65
C ASN A 243 -14.40 -4.17 -0.90
N LYS A 244 -15.69 -3.95 -0.63
CA LYS A 244 -16.15 -2.73 0.06
C LYS A 244 -15.62 -2.55 1.48
N SER A 245 -15.17 -3.62 2.13
CA SER A 245 -14.74 -3.62 3.54
C SER A 245 -13.26 -3.97 3.72
N ILE A 246 -12.59 -4.51 2.69
CA ILE A 246 -11.24 -5.05 2.76
C ILE A 246 -10.35 -4.35 1.74
N VAL A 247 -9.14 -4.00 2.18
CA VAL A 247 -8.05 -3.57 1.31
C VAL A 247 -6.83 -4.47 1.45
N PHE A 248 -5.99 -4.47 0.43
CA PHE A 248 -4.62 -4.97 0.50
C PHE A 248 -3.66 -3.78 0.56
N GLU A 249 -2.72 -3.79 1.48
CA GLU A 249 -1.76 -2.71 1.69
C GLU A 249 -0.42 -3.24 2.21
N LYS A 250 0.63 -2.42 2.03
CA LYS A 250 1.77 -2.36 2.95
C LYS A 250 1.53 -1.17 3.89
N THR A 251 1.58 -1.35 5.20
CA THR A 251 1.11 -0.34 6.18
C THR A 251 1.96 0.92 6.24
N ASP A 252 3.27 0.77 6.10
CA ASP A 252 4.27 1.84 6.02
C ASP A 252 5.61 1.26 5.53
N THR A 253 6.71 2.01 5.64
CA THR A 253 8.01 1.59 5.13
C THR A 253 8.76 0.60 6.02
N MET A 254 8.59 0.63 7.34
CA MET A 254 9.47 -0.01 8.33
C MET A 254 9.54 -1.55 8.22
N ASP A 255 10.55 -2.13 8.86
CA ASP A 255 10.85 -3.58 8.82
C ASP A 255 9.70 -4.49 9.25
N ASN A 256 8.89 -4.03 10.19
CA ASN A 256 7.77 -4.80 10.72
C ASN A 256 6.44 -4.45 10.04
N ASP A 257 6.42 -3.51 9.08
CA ASP A 257 5.19 -3.12 8.39
C ASP A 257 4.74 -4.20 7.41
N PRO A 258 3.57 -4.83 7.67
CA PRO A 258 3.14 -5.98 6.90
C PRO A 258 2.55 -5.60 5.55
N TYR A 259 2.76 -6.47 4.57
CA TYR A 259 1.84 -6.66 3.46
C TYR A 259 0.65 -7.47 3.96
N ARG A 260 -0.56 -6.94 3.93
CA ARG A 260 -1.71 -7.60 4.55
C ARG A 260 -3.02 -7.29 3.88
N LEU A 261 -4.01 -8.13 4.19
CA LEU A 261 -5.41 -7.76 4.10
C LEU A 261 -5.82 -7.07 5.40
N SER A 262 -6.50 -5.93 5.30
CA SER A 262 -6.97 -5.14 6.44
C SER A 262 -8.39 -4.63 6.21
N LEU A 263 -9.07 -4.25 7.30
CA LEU A 263 -10.36 -3.58 7.20
C LEU A 263 -10.15 -2.16 6.68
N ARG A 264 -10.83 -1.81 5.60
CA ARG A 264 -10.81 -0.46 5.01
C ARG A 264 -11.17 0.61 6.05
N ALA A 265 -12.11 0.30 6.94
CA ALA A 265 -12.53 1.20 8.00
C ALA A 265 -11.40 1.48 9.01
N ASP A 266 -10.57 0.49 9.33
CA ASP A 266 -9.43 0.67 10.24
C ASP A 266 -8.36 1.54 9.57
N VAL A 267 -8.05 1.31 8.30
CA VAL A 267 -7.11 2.15 7.54
C VAL A 267 -7.59 3.61 7.50
N ILE A 268 -8.87 3.84 7.19
CA ILE A 268 -9.45 5.18 7.19
C ILE A 268 -9.40 5.79 8.60
N SER A 269 -9.72 5.01 9.64
CA SER A 269 -9.68 5.45 11.04
C SER A 269 -8.28 5.90 11.46
N LYS A 270 -7.23 5.14 11.11
CA LYS A 270 -5.82 5.51 11.36
C LYS A 270 -5.54 6.92 10.83
N TYR A 271 -5.81 7.16 9.55
CA TYR A 271 -5.46 8.43 8.92
C TYR A 271 -6.37 9.61 9.29
N LYS A 272 -7.64 9.36 9.66
CA LYS A 272 -8.53 10.41 10.18
C LYS A 272 -8.04 11.03 11.49
N LYS A 273 -7.20 10.33 12.25
CA LYS A 273 -6.58 10.88 13.48
C LYS A 273 -5.58 12.00 13.17
N PHE A 274 -4.96 11.96 11.99
CA PHE A 274 -3.89 12.88 11.59
C PHE A 274 -4.36 13.95 10.61
N PHE A 275 -5.31 13.61 9.74
CA PHE A 275 -5.74 14.46 8.64
C PHE A 275 -7.23 14.74 8.74
N SER A 276 -7.59 16.02 8.80
CA SER A 276 -8.96 16.50 8.76
C SER A 276 -9.31 17.03 7.35
N GLY A 277 -10.56 16.86 6.91
CA GLY A 277 -11.07 17.41 5.65
C GLY A 277 -11.65 16.36 4.68
N GLU A 278 -12.61 16.79 3.85
CA GLU A 278 -13.35 15.93 2.91
C GLU A 278 -12.48 15.37 1.78
N GLU A 279 -11.37 16.02 1.45
CA GLU A 279 -10.48 15.62 0.34
C GLU A 279 -9.39 14.63 0.75
N ALA A 280 -9.30 14.27 2.04
CA ALA A 280 -8.25 13.40 2.55
C ALA A 280 -8.34 11.95 2.03
N PHE A 281 -9.52 11.53 1.56
CA PHE A 281 -9.76 10.17 1.08
C PHE A 281 -10.40 10.22 -0.31
N SER A 282 -9.73 9.62 -1.29
CA SER A 282 -10.29 9.47 -2.63
C SER A 282 -10.17 8.03 -3.13
N TYR A 283 -11.09 7.63 -4.01
CA TYR A 283 -11.08 6.32 -4.65
C TYR A 283 -10.76 6.50 -6.12
N ARG A 284 -9.80 5.74 -6.65
CA ARG A 284 -9.32 5.85 -8.03
C ARG A 284 -9.44 4.50 -8.73
N ARG A 285 -9.85 4.52 -10.00
CA ARG A 285 -9.99 3.33 -10.84
C ARG A 285 -9.03 3.38 -12.02
N PHE A 286 -8.23 2.32 -12.15
CA PHE A 286 -7.25 2.11 -13.22
C PHE A 286 -7.80 1.10 -14.23
N SER A 287 -8.67 1.55 -15.13
CA SER A 287 -9.30 0.68 -16.13
C SER A 287 -8.38 0.38 -17.32
N SER A 288 -8.70 -0.67 -18.08
CA SER A 288 -7.88 -1.15 -19.20
C SER A 288 -7.74 -0.17 -20.36
N ASP A 289 -8.66 0.80 -20.46
CA ASP A 289 -8.64 1.91 -21.42
C ASP A 289 -7.73 3.08 -20.98
N LYS A 290 -7.18 3.04 -19.77
CA LYS A 290 -6.21 4.03 -19.27
C LYS A 290 -4.79 3.61 -19.59
N GLU A 291 -3.86 4.55 -19.55
CA GLU A 291 -2.44 4.23 -19.74
C GLU A 291 -1.91 3.29 -18.64
N ILE A 292 -0.90 2.49 -19.01
CA ILE A 292 -0.21 1.61 -18.07
C ILE A 292 0.68 2.50 -17.20
N LEU A 293 0.66 2.25 -15.89
CA LEU A 293 1.57 2.91 -14.98
C LEU A 293 3.02 2.60 -15.38
N PRO A 294 3.88 3.63 -15.50
CA PRO A 294 5.26 3.43 -15.93
C PRO A 294 6.02 2.58 -14.92
N THR A 295 7.02 1.85 -15.41
CA THR A 295 8.04 1.24 -14.54
C THR A 295 8.88 2.33 -13.92
N GLU A 296 9.26 2.18 -12.65
CA GLU A 296 10.33 2.98 -12.09
C GLU A 296 11.60 2.78 -12.94
N VAL A 297 12.15 3.88 -13.48
CA VAL A 297 13.34 3.84 -14.32
C VAL A 297 14.51 4.29 -13.46
N ALA A 298 15.58 3.49 -13.49
CA ALA A 298 16.80 3.87 -12.80
C ALA A 298 17.38 5.17 -13.37
N LEU A 299 17.93 5.98 -12.48
CA LEU A 299 18.71 7.16 -12.82
C LEU A 299 19.82 6.77 -13.78
N ASN A 300 20.01 7.57 -14.82
CA ASN A 300 21.26 7.53 -15.58
C ASN A 300 22.30 8.35 -14.81
N PRO A 301 23.31 7.72 -14.18
CA PRO A 301 24.23 8.45 -13.31
C PRO A 301 25.03 9.52 -14.08
N ASN A 302 25.27 9.32 -15.38
CA ASN A 302 25.99 10.32 -16.20
C ASN A 302 25.14 11.55 -16.56
N GLN A 303 23.82 11.49 -16.36
CA GLN A 303 22.91 12.63 -16.54
C GLN A 303 22.63 13.33 -15.21
N TYR A 304 22.73 12.59 -14.10
CA TYR A 304 22.37 13.09 -12.78
C TYR A 304 23.57 13.64 -11.99
N PHE A 305 24.78 13.15 -12.28
CA PHE A 305 26.00 13.55 -11.60
C PHE A 305 27.03 14.10 -12.58
N THR A 306 27.79 15.11 -12.14
CA THR A 306 29.05 15.46 -12.78
C THR A 306 30.02 14.27 -12.76
N PRO A 307 30.93 14.14 -13.75
CA PRO A 307 31.92 13.07 -13.77
C PRO A 307 32.77 13.00 -12.48
N GLU A 308 33.06 14.14 -11.86
CA GLU A 308 33.86 14.21 -10.63
C GLU A 308 33.06 13.75 -9.40
N ALA A 309 31.80 14.18 -9.25
CA ALA A 309 30.95 13.68 -8.17
C ALA A 309 30.71 12.17 -8.28
N LEU A 310 30.47 11.67 -9.49
CA LEU A 310 30.28 10.23 -9.73
C LEU A 310 31.55 9.42 -9.43
N LYS A 311 32.73 9.98 -9.69
CA LYS A 311 34.01 9.37 -9.33
C LYS A 311 34.15 9.27 -7.81
N ILE A 312 33.92 10.37 -7.07
CA ILE A 312 33.96 10.39 -5.59
C ILE A 312 32.98 9.37 -5.01
N LEU A 313 31.75 9.35 -5.53
CA LEU A 313 30.70 8.43 -5.13
C LEU A 313 31.12 6.97 -5.36
N ARG A 314 31.67 6.62 -6.52
CA ARG A 314 32.10 5.24 -6.82
C ARG A 314 33.32 4.79 -6.02
N GLU A 315 34.22 5.71 -5.71
CA GLU A 315 35.39 5.42 -4.86
C GLU A 315 34.98 5.23 -3.39
N THR A 316 33.97 5.97 -2.92
CA THR A 316 33.48 5.92 -1.54
C THR A 316 32.47 4.80 -1.31
N LEU A 317 31.66 4.49 -2.32
CA LEU A 317 30.57 3.51 -2.31
C LEU A 317 30.71 2.49 -3.46
N PRO A 318 31.80 1.70 -3.49
CA PRO A 318 32.06 0.75 -4.57
C PRO A 318 31.00 -0.36 -4.70
N GLU A 319 30.24 -0.62 -3.64
CA GLU A 319 29.17 -1.61 -3.58
C GLU A 319 27.84 -1.13 -4.17
N ILE A 320 27.66 0.18 -4.32
CA ILE A 320 26.38 0.75 -4.75
C ILE A 320 26.21 0.63 -6.28
N PRO A 321 25.14 0.00 -6.77
CA PRO A 321 24.86 -0.10 -8.20
C PRO A 321 24.23 1.21 -8.70
N PHE A 322 25.05 2.21 -9.01
CA PHE A 322 24.59 3.55 -9.44
C PHE A 322 23.66 3.57 -10.67
N ASN A 323 23.67 2.51 -11.48
CA ASN A 323 22.77 2.32 -12.62
C ASN A 323 21.40 1.73 -12.24
N ASN A 324 21.18 1.42 -10.97
CA ASN A 324 19.96 0.85 -10.41
C ASN A 324 19.42 1.71 -9.25
N LEU A 325 19.69 3.02 -9.24
CA LEU A 325 19.18 3.92 -8.22
C LEU A 325 17.95 4.67 -8.73
N SER A 326 16.99 4.96 -7.85
CA SER A 326 15.99 6.01 -8.01
C SER A 326 16.33 7.15 -7.05
N ALA A 327 16.04 8.38 -7.47
CA ALA A 327 16.05 9.54 -6.60
C ALA A 327 14.62 10.00 -6.40
N GLY A 328 14.24 10.13 -5.15
CA GLY A 328 12.96 10.65 -4.74
C GLY A 328 13.12 11.80 -3.76
N CYS A 329 11.97 12.35 -3.42
CA CYS A 329 11.85 13.43 -2.45
C CYS A 329 10.84 12.99 -1.39
N GLU A 330 11.29 12.93 -0.14
CA GLU A 330 10.42 12.73 1.01
C GLU A 330 10.18 14.06 1.68
N THR A 331 8.93 14.48 1.71
CA THR A 331 8.57 15.83 2.17
C THR A 331 8.40 15.93 3.70
N GLY A 332 8.46 14.80 4.42
CA GLY A 332 8.02 14.70 5.79
C GLY A 332 6.60 15.24 5.98
N LEU A 333 6.24 15.59 7.23
CA LEU A 333 5.01 16.33 7.54
C LEU A 333 5.14 17.85 7.30
N GLY A 334 6.36 18.35 7.09
CA GLY A 334 6.68 19.79 6.97
C GLY A 334 6.69 20.34 5.54
N GLY A 335 6.51 19.50 4.52
CA GLY A 335 6.45 19.90 3.10
C GLY A 335 7.81 20.19 2.45
N GLY A 336 8.92 20.11 3.18
CA GLY A 336 10.26 20.35 2.65
C GLY A 336 10.85 19.10 2.00
N CYS A 337 11.46 19.23 0.82
CA CYS A 337 12.00 18.09 0.08
C CYS A 337 13.28 17.52 0.72
N ASP A 338 13.20 16.33 1.30
CA ASP A 338 14.35 15.56 1.76
C ASP A 338 14.74 14.53 0.68
N PRO A 339 15.87 14.72 -0.03
CA PRO A 339 16.22 13.85 -1.15
C PRO A 339 16.56 12.45 -0.65
N THR A 340 15.86 11.44 -1.15
CA THR A 340 16.14 10.04 -0.83
C THR A 340 16.69 9.33 -2.05
N ILE A 341 17.77 8.58 -1.87
CA ILE A 341 18.30 7.69 -2.89
C ILE A 341 17.94 6.25 -2.52
N THR A 342 17.26 5.55 -3.44
CA THR A 342 16.85 4.18 -3.21
C THR A 342 17.31 3.24 -4.30
N GLU A 343 17.75 2.04 -3.92
CA GLU A 343 18.01 0.98 -4.89
C GLU A 343 16.71 0.42 -5.47
N ILE A 344 16.69 0.25 -6.79
CA ILE A 344 15.62 -0.42 -7.54
C ILE A 344 16.02 -1.87 -7.73
N HIS A 345 15.21 -2.78 -7.22
CA HIS A 345 15.36 -4.21 -7.44
C HIS A 345 14.16 -4.76 -8.19
N VAL A 346 14.40 -5.51 -9.26
CA VAL A 346 13.32 -6.19 -10.00
C VAL A 346 13.37 -7.68 -9.69
N ILE A 347 12.32 -8.16 -9.04
CA ILE A 347 12.04 -9.59 -8.91
C ILE A 347 10.86 -9.96 -9.82
N ASN A 348 10.45 -11.23 -9.78
CA ASN A 348 9.33 -11.73 -10.54
C ASN A 348 8.28 -12.34 -9.62
N VAL A 349 7.03 -12.22 -10.03
CA VAL A 349 5.92 -13.01 -9.54
C VAL A 349 5.68 -14.13 -10.55
N ILE A 350 5.81 -15.37 -10.10
CA ILE A 350 5.55 -16.57 -10.89
C ILE A 350 4.42 -17.38 -10.28
N THR A 351 3.81 -18.26 -11.08
CA THR A 351 2.80 -19.20 -10.58
C THR A 351 3.47 -20.46 -10.03
N ASN A 352 3.23 -20.79 -8.76
CA ASN A 352 3.63 -22.06 -8.19
C ASN A 352 2.85 -23.20 -8.88
N PRO A 353 3.52 -24.18 -9.53
CA PRO A 353 2.85 -25.20 -10.31
C PRO A 353 2.02 -26.19 -9.48
N GLN A 354 2.31 -26.32 -8.18
CA GLN A 354 1.58 -27.23 -7.29
C GLN A 354 0.29 -26.61 -6.75
N THR A 355 0.32 -25.31 -6.40
CA THR A 355 -0.80 -24.64 -5.73
C THR A 355 -1.59 -23.72 -6.64
N GLY A 356 -1.00 -23.29 -7.76
CA GLY A 356 -1.49 -22.24 -8.64
C GLY A 356 -1.41 -20.84 -8.05
N ARG A 357 -0.82 -20.66 -6.85
CA ARG A 357 -0.64 -19.35 -6.22
C ARG A 357 0.57 -18.61 -6.78
N GLY A 358 0.49 -17.28 -6.80
CA GLY A 358 1.64 -16.41 -7.01
C GLY A 358 2.70 -16.60 -5.93
N VAL A 359 3.96 -16.64 -6.33
CA VAL A 359 5.14 -16.66 -5.44
C VAL A 359 6.21 -15.72 -6.00
N LEU A 360 7.00 -15.13 -5.11
CA LEU A 360 8.15 -14.32 -5.50
C LEU A 360 9.30 -15.22 -5.99
N SER A 361 10.01 -14.77 -7.02
CA SER A 361 11.15 -15.45 -7.63
C SER A 361 12.15 -14.41 -8.16
N GLY A 362 13.45 -14.62 -7.96
CA GLY A 362 14.47 -13.63 -8.31
C GLY A 362 15.75 -13.86 -7.52
N ASP A 363 16.55 -12.80 -7.37
CA ASP A 363 17.79 -12.84 -6.59
C ASP A 363 17.50 -13.27 -5.13
N PRO A 364 18.11 -14.36 -4.64
CA PRO A 364 17.98 -14.79 -3.24
C PRO A 364 18.36 -13.70 -2.23
N ASN A 365 19.31 -12.83 -2.57
CA ASN A 365 19.71 -11.71 -1.71
C ASN A 365 18.61 -10.67 -1.55
N VAL A 366 17.72 -10.52 -2.53
CA VAL A 366 16.55 -9.66 -2.44
C VAL A 366 15.40 -10.38 -1.74
N LEU A 367 15.16 -11.65 -2.09
CA LEU A 367 14.05 -12.42 -1.55
C LEU A 367 14.15 -12.65 -0.04
N LYS A 368 15.36 -12.75 0.53
CA LYS A 368 15.56 -12.93 1.98
C LYS A 368 14.99 -11.79 2.85
N HIS A 369 14.71 -10.63 2.24
CA HIS A 369 14.10 -9.49 2.94
C HIS A 369 12.60 -9.70 3.18
N PHE A 370 11.95 -10.55 2.39
CA PHE A 370 10.56 -10.95 2.63
C PHE A 370 10.51 -11.99 3.74
N ARG A 371 9.98 -11.58 4.89
CA ARG A 371 9.86 -12.44 6.07
C ARG A 371 8.39 -12.74 6.36
N PRO A 372 7.98 -14.01 6.46
CA PRO A 372 6.65 -14.39 6.93
C PRO A 372 6.34 -13.78 8.32
N LEU A 373 5.07 -13.52 8.57
CA LEU A 373 4.55 -13.00 9.84
C LEU A 373 4.44 -14.03 10.96
#